data_AF-A0A0F6NCW9-F1
#
_entry.id   AF-A0A0F6NCW9-F1
#
_cell.length_a   1.000
_cell.length_b   1.000
_cell.length_c   1.000
_cell.angle_alpha   90.00
_cell.angle_beta   90.00
_cell.angle_gamma   90.00
#
_symmetry.space_group_name_H-M   'P 1'
#
loop_
_entity.id
_entity.type
_entity.pdbx_description
1 polymer ?
#
loop_
_entity_poly.entity_id
_entity_poly.type
_entity_poly.pdbx_seq_one_letter_code
_entity_poly.pdbx_strand_id
1 'polypeptide(L)'
;VKWHVYSHYLRSIGWFLSIATIIMNVIYQGFSIGSNSWLSVWSNDNLTDSNNTFNRAQQDMYLGVYGGLGLGQGLTTFAGTLIMAKGAIYASVRLFECMLKRCLHNPMSFFDSTPIGRLLSRFGKDTDVIDNVLPQILRSWITCLFSVIATLVVISFSTPTFMAVIIPIGIIYYLVQRLYVASSRQLKRLESVSRSPIYSHFSESVS
;
A
#
# COMPACT_ATOMS: atom_id res chain seq x y z
N VAL A 1 -4.18 17.05 -4.84
CA VAL A 1 -5.27 16.15 -5.31
C VAL A 1 -6.41 16.28 -4.31
N LYS A 2 -7.66 16.43 -4.76
CA LYS A 2 -8.81 16.62 -3.87
C LYS A 2 -9.21 15.28 -3.22
N TRP A 3 -9.58 15.30 -1.95
CA TRP A 3 -9.95 14.10 -1.16
C TRP A 3 -11.08 13.27 -1.82
N HIS A 4 -11.99 13.96 -2.50
CA HIS A 4 -13.09 13.34 -3.25
C HIS A 4 -12.62 12.33 -4.31
N VAL A 5 -11.46 12.53 -4.94
CA VAL A 5 -10.94 11.61 -5.97
C VAL A 5 -10.53 10.26 -5.37
N TYR A 6 -9.89 10.29 -4.20
CA TYR A 6 -9.54 9.07 -3.46
C TYR A 6 -10.79 8.33 -2.98
N SER A 7 -11.78 9.07 -2.46
CA SER A 7 -13.06 8.49 -2.04
C SER A 7 -13.82 7.86 -3.22
N HIS A 8 -13.80 8.48 -4.40
CA HIS A 8 -14.42 7.92 -5.59
C HIS A 8 -13.76 6.60 -6.01
N TYR A 9 -12.42 6.53 -5.99
CA TYR A 9 -11.68 5.31 -6.31
C TYR A 9 -11.96 4.19 -5.29
N LEU A 10 -11.91 4.49 -3.99
CA LEU A 10 -12.24 3.56 -2.91
C LEU A 10 -13.70 3.06 -3.00
N ARG A 11 -14.62 3.92 -3.41
CA ARG A 11 -16.02 3.55 -3.63
C ARG A 11 -16.21 2.67 -4.87
N SER A 12 -15.39 2.84 -5.90
CA SER A 12 -15.38 1.98 -7.09
C SER A 12 -14.83 0.57 -6.80
N ILE A 13 -13.82 0.44 -5.93
CA ILE A 13 -13.36 -0.86 -5.39
C ILE A 13 -14.46 -1.60 -4.61
N GLY A 14 -15.35 -0.84 -3.97
CA GLY A 14 -16.38 -1.37 -3.09
C GLY A 14 -15.96 -1.23 -1.63
N TRP A 15 -16.85 -0.63 -0.84
CA TRP A 15 -16.62 -0.31 0.58
C TRP A 15 -16.25 -1.56 1.39
N PHE A 16 -16.89 -2.69 1.09
CA PHE A 16 -16.66 -3.97 1.77
C PHE A 16 -15.25 -4.54 1.51
N LEU A 17 -14.78 -4.55 0.26
CA LEU A 17 -13.45 -5.06 -0.10
C LEU A 17 -12.33 -4.15 0.45
N SER A 18 -12.56 -2.84 0.49
CA SER A 18 -11.61 -1.91 1.09
C SER A 18 -11.50 -2.12 2.61
N ILE A 19 -12.61 -2.29 3.32
CA ILE A 19 -12.61 -2.58 4.76
C ILE A 19 -11.96 -3.93 5.03
N ALA A 20 -12.29 -4.97 4.27
CA ALA A 20 -11.69 -6.30 4.41
C ALA A 20 -10.16 -6.24 4.24
N THR A 21 -9.66 -5.45 3.28
CA THR A 21 -8.22 -5.25 3.07
C THR A 21 -7.55 -4.57 4.26
N ILE A 22 -8.20 -3.56 4.87
CA ILE A 22 -7.70 -2.89 6.07
C ILE A 22 -7.63 -3.87 7.24
N ILE A 23 -8.69 -4.64 7.48
CA ILE A 23 -8.76 -5.64 8.55
C ILE A 23 -7.66 -6.69 8.39
N MET A 24 -7.46 -7.21 7.17
CA MET A 24 -6.40 -8.20 6.91
C MET A 24 -5.00 -7.64 7.15
N ASN A 25 -4.74 -6.36 6.82
CA ASN A 25 -3.45 -5.73 7.13
C ASN A 25 -3.26 -5.55 8.64
N VAL A 26 -4.30 -5.19 9.38
CA VAL A 26 -4.24 -5.11 10.85
C VAL A 26 -3.92 -6.47 11.47
N ILE A 27 -4.61 -7.53 11.01
CA ILE A 27 -4.36 -8.90 11.49
C ILE A 27 -2.94 -9.34 11.16
N TYR A 28 -2.46 -9.09 9.94
CA TYR A 28 -1.09 -9.39 9.52
C TYR A 28 -0.05 -8.70 10.42
N GLN A 29 -0.26 -7.41 10.70
CA GLN A 29 0.64 -6.65 11.58
C GLN A 29 0.57 -7.18 13.02
N GLY A 30 -0.60 -7.56 13.49
CA GLY A 30 -0.80 -8.20 14.80
C GLY A 30 -0.03 -9.50 14.94
N PHE A 31 -0.11 -10.40 13.95
CA PHE A 31 0.69 -11.63 13.92
C PHE A 31 2.20 -11.34 13.87
N SER A 32 2.63 -10.34 13.10
CA SER A 32 4.04 -9.95 13.01
C SER A 32 4.58 -9.44 14.35
N ILE A 33 3.83 -8.58 15.04
CA ILE A 33 4.21 -8.08 16.37
C ILE A 33 4.18 -9.22 17.39
N GLY A 34 3.13 -10.05 17.37
CA GLY A 34 2.99 -11.19 18.27
C GLY A 34 4.16 -12.18 18.14
N SER A 35 4.57 -12.47 16.90
CA SER A 35 5.74 -13.31 16.61
C SER A 35 7.03 -12.73 17.19
N ASN A 36 7.27 -11.42 16.99
CA ASN A 36 8.44 -10.73 17.54
C ASN A 36 8.43 -10.67 19.08
N SER A 37 7.28 -10.38 19.69
CA SER A 37 7.13 -10.35 21.15
C SER A 37 7.31 -11.74 21.76
N TRP A 38 6.77 -12.78 21.12
CA TRP A 38 6.94 -14.17 21.55
C TRP A 38 8.40 -14.60 21.48
N LEU A 39 9.11 -14.23 20.41
CA LEU A 39 10.55 -14.46 20.27
C LEU A 39 11.34 -13.73 21.36
N SER A 40 10.95 -12.52 21.73
CA SER A 40 11.58 -11.78 22.83
C SER A 40 11.39 -12.46 24.18
N VAL A 41 10.21 -13.03 24.44
CA VAL A 41 9.95 -13.81 25.67
C VAL A 41 10.77 -15.09 25.67
N TRP A 42 10.76 -15.83 24.55
CA TRP A 42 11.53 -17.06 24.40
C TRP A 42 13.04 -16.82 24.57
N SER A 43 13.57 -15.70 24.09
CA SER A 43 14.98 -15.33 24.25
C SER A 43 15.39 -14.94 25.67
N ASN A 44 14.46 -14.46 26.49
CA ASN A 44 14.74 -14.04 27.88
C ASN A 44 14.59 -15.20 28.88
N ASP A 45 13.96 -16.30 28.47
CA ASP A 45 13.72 -17.43 29.36
C ASP A 45 14.96 -18.34 29.39
N ASN A 46 15.50 -18.59 30.59
CA ASN A 46 16.61 -19.51 30.76
C ASN A 46 16.10 -20.94 30.60
N LEU A 47 16.29 -21.52 29.42
CA LEU A 47 15.94 -22.92 29.10
C LEU A 47 16.76 -23.97 29.89
N THR A 48 17.62 -23.52 30.80
CA THR A 48 18.48 -24.35 31.64
C THR A 48 17.85 -24.44 33.02
N ASP A 49 17.37 -25.64 33.36
CA ASP A 49 16.84 -25.93 34.69
C ASP A 49 17.97 -25.87 35.74
N SER A 50 17.62 -25.78 37.03
CA SER A 50 18.57 -25.75 38.16
C SER A 50 19.54 -26.94 38.20
N ASN A 51 19.24 -28.02 37.48
CA ASN A 51 20.05 -29.24 37.33
C ASN A 51 20.86 -29.34 36.02
N ASN A 52 21.03 -28.24 35.25
CA ASN A 52 21.72 -28.23 33.94
C ASN A 52 21.10 -29.17 32.88
N THR A 53 19.82 -29.56 33.04
CA THR A 53 19.09 -30.33 32.04
C THR A 53 18.31 -29.39 31.11
N PHE A 54 18.48 -29.56 29.80
CA PHE A 54 17.75 -28.79 28.79
C PHE A 54 16.29 -29.25 28.74
N ASN A 55 15.35 -28.36 29.09
CA ASN A 55 13.92 -28.67 29.07
C ASN A 55 13.38 -28.67 27.62
N ARG A 56 13.56 -29.80 26.91
CA ARG A 56 13.10 -29.98 25.52
C ARG A 56 11.60 -29.74 25.32
N ALA A 57 10.77 -30.14 26.29
CA ALA A 57 9.31 -29.96 26.19
C ALA A 57 8.89 -28.48 26.11
N GLN A 58 9.59 -27.60 26.83
CA GLN A 58 9.32 -26.17 26.82
C GLN A 58 9.81 -25.51 25.52
N GLN A 59 10.96 -25.96 25.00
CA GLN A 59 11.46 -25.54 23.70
C GLN A 59 10.52 -25.93 22.54
N ASP A 60 10.01 -27.17 22.54
CA ASP A 60 9.05 -27.63 21.53
C ASP A 60 7.74 -26.85 21.59
N MET A 61 7.28 -26.45 22.78
CA MET A 61 6.11 -25.58 22.94
C MET A 61 6.35 -24.18 22.36
N TYR A 62 7.48 -23.54 22.66
CA TYR A 62 7.82 -22.22 22.10
C TYR A 62 7.94 -22.25 20.58
N LEU A 63 8.58 -23.29 20.03
CA LEU A 63 8.74 -23.49 18.60
C LEU A 63 7.40 -23.76 17.91
N GLY A 64 6.52 -24.54 18.53
CA GLY A 64 5.17 -24.81 18.03
C GLY A 64 4.30 -23.56 17.95
N VAL A 65 4.29 -22.72 18.99
CA VAL A 65 3.55 -21.45 19.01
C VAL A 65 4.13 -20.47 17.99
N TYR A 66 5.46 -20.35 17.90
CA TYR A 66 6.11 -19.50 16.90
C TYR A 66 5.80 -19.95 15.47
N GLY A 67 5.85 -21.26 15.21
CA GLY A 67 5.45 -21.85 13.93
C GLY A 67 3.98 -21.57 13.58
N GLY A 68 3.08 -21.72 14.55
CA GLY A 68 1.66 -21.41 14.39
C GLY A 68 1.39 -19.93 14.07
N LEU A 69 2.07 -19.01 14.76
CA LEU A 69 2.00 -17.58 14.48
C LEU A 69 2.53 -17.23 13.08
N GLY A 70 3.63 -17.85 12.66
CA GLY A 70 4.18 -17.69 11.31
C GLY A 70 3.25 -18.21 10.21
N LEU A 71 2.65 -19.39 10.41
CA LEU A 71 1.65 -19.93 9.47
C LEU A 71 0.40 -19.04 9.41
N GLY A 72 -0.09 -18.55 10.55
CA GLY A 72 -1.21 -17.61 10.61
C GLY A 72 -0.90 -16.30 9.89
N GLN A 73 0.33 -15.78 10.02
CA GLN A 73 0.81 -14.62 9.30
C GLN A 73 0.79 -14.86 7.79
N GLY A 74 1.38 -15.98 7.33
CA GLY A 74 1.44 -16.34 5.91
C GLY A 74 0.05 -16.49 5.29
N LEU A 75 -0.86 -17.18 5.97
CA LEU A 75 -2.24 -17.37 5.51
C LEU A 75 -2.99 -16.02 5.41
N THR A 76 -2.82 -15.15 6.40
CA THR A 76 -3.42 -13.81 6.41
C THR A 76 -2.89 -12.96 5.26
N THR A 77 -1.59 -12.97 5.00
CA THR A 77 -1.01 -12.27 3.84
C THR A 77 -1.58 -12.79 2.55
N PHE A 78 -1.63 -14.12 2.38
CA PHE A 78 -2.17 -14.74 1.16
C PHE A 78 -3.65 -14.41 0.94
N ALA A 79 -4.48 -14.48 1.98
CA ALA A 79 -5.87 -14.06 1.89
C ALA A 79 -6.00 -12.56 1.55
N GLY A 80 -5.20 -11.71 2.19
CA GLY A 80 -5.17 -10.27 1.95
C GLY A 80 -4.79 -9.91 0.51
N THR A 81 -3.79 -10.60 -0.08
CA THR A 81 -3.42 -10.37 -1.48
C THR A 81 -4.51 -10.77 -2.45
N LEU A 82 -5.19 -11.89 -2.22
CA LEU A 82 -6.30 -12.36 -3.05
C LEU A 82 -7.49 -11.40 -3.01
N ILE A 83 -7.87 -10.94 -1.82
CA ILE A 83 -8.97 -9.97 -1.64
C ILE A 83 -8.65 -8.66 -2.38
N MET A 84 -7.42 -8.16 -2.24
CA MET A 84 -7.00 -6.93 -2.88
C MET A 84 -6.91 -7.06 -4.40
N ALA A 85 -6.41 -8.20 -4.91
CA ALA A 85 -6.37 -8.47 -6.35
C ALA A 85 -7.78 -8.55 -6.94
N LYS A 86 -8.71 -9.25 -6.28
CA LYS A 86 -10.12 -9.31 -6.71
C LYS A 86 -10.78 -7.93 -6.67
N GLY A 87 -10.52 -7.12 -5.64
CA GLY A 87 -11.02 -5.75 -5.52
C GLY A 87 -10.49 -4.82 -6.62
N ALA A 88 -9.20 -4.95 -6.98
CA ALA A 88 -8.60 -4.18 -8.06
C ALA A 88 -9.23 -4.51 -9.42
N ILE A 89 -9.44 -5.79 -9.73
CA ILE A 89 -10.10 -6.22 -10.97
C ILE A 89 -11.54 -5.69 -11.03
N TYR A 90 -12.29 -5.80 -9.94
CA TYR A 90 -13.67 -5.28 -9.89
C TYR A 90 -13.71 -3.76 -10.09
N ALA A 91 -12.77 -3.02 -9.49
CA ALA A 91 -12.65 -1.58 -9.67
C ALA A 91 -12.32 -1.20 -11.11
N SER A 92 -11.37 -1.91 -11.72
CA SER A 92 -10.93 -1.72 -13.10
C SER A 92 -12.11 -1.85 -14.08
N VAL A 93 -12.83 -2.98 -14.03
CA VAL A 93 -13.97 -3.25 -14.91
C VAL A 93 -15.04 -2.17 -14.76
N ARG A 94 -15.38 -1.81 -13.51
CA ARG A 94 -16.40 -0.80 -13.24
C ARG A 94 -16.01 0.60 -13.75
N LEU A 95 -14.75 0.99 -13.59
CA LEU A 95 -14.24 2.28 -14.07
C LEU A 95 -14.20 2.31 -15.60
N PHE A 96 -13.77 1.22 -16.23
CA PHE A 96 -13.75 1.08 -17.69
C PHE A 96 -15.16 1.15 -18.28
N GLU A 97 -16.13 0.39 -17.74
CA GLU A 97 -17.52 0.43 -18.18
C GLU A 97 -18.14 1.83 -18.02
N CYS A 98 -17.88 2.51 -16.91
CA CYS A 98 -18.34 3.88 -16.69
C CYS A 98 -17.74 4.85 -17.71
N MET A 99 -16.45 4.71 -18.02
CA MET A 99 -15.77 5.54 -19.00
C MET A 99 -16.31 5.29 -20.41
N LEU A 100 -16.48 4.01 -20.79
CA LEU A 100 -17.04 3.61 -22.08
C LEU A 100 -18.47 4.14 -22.26
N LYS A 101 -19.34 3.93 -21.26
CA LYS A 101 -20.73 4.39 -21.31
C LYS A 101 -20.84 5.91 -21.48
N ARG A 102 -19.98 6.68 -20.79
CA ARG A 102 -19.92 8.14 -20.92
C ARG A 102 -19.38 8.57 -22.27
N CYS A 103 -18.39 7.86 -22.81
CA CYS A 103 -17.87 8.12 -24.14
C CYS A 103 -18.96 7.96 -25.20
N LEU A 104 -19.75 6.88 -25.13
CA LEU A 104 -20.82 6.60 -26.10
C LEU A 104 -22.01 7.57 -26.00
N HIS A 105 -22.24 8.20 -24.84
CA HIS A 105 -23.32 9.18 -24.65
C HIS A 105 -22.93 10.62 -25.00
N ASN A 106 -21.66 10.88 -25.34
CA ASN A 106 -21.22 12.23 -25.68
C ASN A 106 -21.69 12.63 -27.09
N PRO A 107 -22.06 13.91 -27.31
CA PRO A 107 -22.47 14.40 -28.63
C PRO A 107 -21.29 14.40 -29.61
N MET A 108 -21.58 14.36 -30.92
CA MET A 108 -20.55 14.34 -31.97
C MET A 108 -19.54 15.51 -31.87
N SER A 109 -20.00 16.68 -31.40
CA SER A 109 -19.16 17.86 -31.14
C SER A 109 -17.99 17.58 -30.17
N PHE A 110 -18.14 16.63 -29.25
CA PHE A 110 -17.03 16.21 -28.37
C PHE A 110 -15.94 15.47 -29.16
N PHE A 111 -16.33 14.65 -30.13
CA PHE A 111 -15.40 13.88 -30.96
C PHE A 111 -14.70 14.77 -32.01
N ASP A 112 -15.35 15.83 -32.48
CA ASP A 112 -14.74 16.79 -33.40
C ASP A 112 -13.73 17.71 -32.70
N SER A 113 -13.96 18.04 -31.43
CA SER A 113 -13.09 18.93 -30.64
C SER A 113 -11.95 18.21 -29.91
N THR A 114 -12.07 16.90 -29.67
CA THR A 114 -11.03 16.11 -28.99
C THR A 114 -10.29 15.19 -29.94
N PRO A 115 -8.95 15.29 -30.04
CA PRO A 115 -8.20 14.42 -30.94
C PRO A 115 -8.31 12.97 -30.49
N ILE A 116 -8.56 12.05 -31.44
CA ILE A 116 -8.72 10.61 -31.20
C ILE A 116 -7.53 10.03 -30.42
N GLY A 117 -6.32 10.52 -30.67
CA GLY A 117 -5.11 10.10 -29.94
C GLY A 117 -5.17 10.37 -28.43
N ARG A 118 -5.83 11.43 -27.98
CA ARG A 118 -6.03 11.71 -26.54
C ARG A 118 -7.00 10.72 -25.93
N LEU A 119 -8.06 10.37 -26.65
CA LEU A 119 -9.03 9.35 -26.23
C LEU A 119 -8.35 7.99 -26.06
N LEU A 120 -7.55 7.59 -27.05
CA LEU A 120 -6.79 6.34 -27.03
C LEU A 120 -5.77 6.31 -25.88
N SER A 121 -5.08 7.42 -25.62
CA SER A 121 -4.14 7.50 -24.48
C SER A 121 -4.84 7.29 -23.14
N ARG A 122 -6.08 7.78 -22.98
CA ARG A 122 -6.86 7.55 -21.76
C ARG A 122 -7.31 6.10 -21.63
N PHE A 123 -7.87 5.52 -22.69
CA PHE A 123 -8.35 4.13 -22.64
C PHE A 123 -7.23 3.10 -22.52
N GLY A 124 -6.05 3.37 -23.08
CA GLY A 124 -4.88 2.50 -22.96
C GLY A 124 -4.04 2.81 -21.73
N LYS A 125 -3.30 3.92 -21.77
CA LYS A 125 -2.26 4.22 -20.79
C LYS A 125 -2.80 4.56 -19.40
N ASP A 126 -3.87 5.36 -19.32
CA ASP A 126 -4.43 5.71 -18.01
C ASP A 126 -5.14 4.50 -17.37
N THR A 127 -5.83 3.65 -18.15
CA THR A 127 -6.41 2.40 -17.65
C THR A 127 -5.35 1.44 -17.14
N ASP A 128 -4.24 1.26 -17.86
CA ASP A 128 -3.12 0.41 -17.41
C ASP A 128 -2.53 0.87 -16.07
N VAL A 129 -2.40 2.20 -15.88
CA VAL A 129 -1.96 2.76 -14.59
C VAL A 129 -2.96 2.48 -13.47
N ILE A 130 -4.26 2.55 -13.74
CA ILE A 130 -5.32 2.25 -12.77
C ILE A 130 -5.35 0.77 -12.39
N ASP A 131 -5.00 -0.11 -13.33
CA ASP A 131 -5.12 -1.56 -13.18
C ASP A 131 -3.89 -2.18 -12.52
N ASN A 132 -2.69 -1.76 -12.93
CA ASN A 132 -1.44 -2.38 -12.47
C ASN A 132 -0.72 -1.54 -11.42
N VAL A 133 -0.53 -0.25 -11.71
CA VAL A 133 0.34 0.61 -10.90
C VAL A 133 -0.35 1.03 -9.60
N LEU A 134 -1.62 1.42 -9.69
CA LEU A 134 -2.32 2.03 -8.57
C LEU A 134 -2.61 1.03 -7.42
N PRO A 135 -3.04 -0.23 -7.67
CA PRO A 135 -3.21 -1.22 -6.61
C PRO A 135 -1.88 -1.59 -5.94
N GLN A 136 -0.79 -1.68 -6.71
CA GLN A 136 0.54 -1.95 -6.17
C GLN A 136 1.00 -0.83 -5.23
N ILE A 137 0.88 0.43 -5.65
CA ILE A 137 1.25 1.58 -4.82
C ILE A 137 0.38 1.64 -3.56
N LEU A 138 -0.94 1.43 -3.68
CA LEU A 138 -1.83 1.41 -2.53
C LEU A 138 -1.46 0.32 -1.53
N ARG A 139 -1.13 -0.88 -2.02
CA ARG A 139 -0.69 -1.99 -1.16
C ARG A 139 0.57 -1.62 -0.39
N SER A 140 1.60 -1.18 -1.09
CA SER A 140 2.87 -0.75 -0.46
C SER A 140 2.65 0.37 0.54
N TRP A 141 1.79 1.34 0.21
CA TRP A 141 1.49 2.47 1.10
C TRP A 141 0.75 2.03 2.37
N ILE A 142 -0.26 1.16 2.24
CA ILE A 142 -1.01 0.61 3.37
C ILE A 142 -0.08 -0.22 4.27
N THR A 143 0.69 -1.15 3.70
CA THR A 143 1.61 -1.98 4.49
C THR A 143 2.68 -1.14 5.19
N CYS A 144 3.22 -0.11 4.51
CA CYS A 144 4.18 0.81 5.12
C CYS A 144 3.56 1.60 6.27
N LEU A 145 2.36 2.15 6.08
CA LEU A 145 1.64 2.88 7.14
C LEU A 145 1.37 2.00 8.37
N PHE A 146 0.81 0.80 8.16
CA PHE A 146 0.54 -0.11 9.26
C PHE A 146 1.82 -0.56 9.96
N SER A 147 2.90 -0.80 9.21
CA SER A 147 4.21 -1.11 9.77
C SER A 147 4.76 0.03 10.64
N VAL A 148 4.71 1.27 10.17
CA VAL A 148 5.15 2.44 10.95
C VAL A 148 4.29 2.63 12.21
N ILE A 149 2.97 2.49 12.11
CA ILE A 149 2.08 2.59 13.28
C ILE A 149 2.39 1.47 14.27
N ALA A 150 2.56 0.23 13.79
CA ALA A 150 2.90 -0.91 14.61
C ALA A 150 4.23 -0.73 15.34
N THR A 151 5.29 -0.31 14.65
CA THR A 151 6.60 -0.09 15.29
C THR A 151 6.54 1.03 16.31
N LEU A 152 5.85 2.13 16.02
CA LEU A 152 5.64 3.22 16.98
C LEU A 152 4.91 2.75 18.23
N VAL A 153 3.87 1.92 18.07
CA VAL A 153 3.11 1.33 19.19
C VAL A 153 4.01 0.42 20.02
N VAL A 154 4.76 -0.49 19.40
CA VAL A 154 5.66 -1.43 20.09
C VAL A 154 6.74 -0.69 20.89
N ILE A 155 7.38 0.30 20.28
CA ILE A 155 8.42 1.11 20.96
C ILE A 155 7.81 1.89 22.13
N SER A 156 6.61 2.47 21.94
CA SER A 156 5.92 3.22 23.00
C SER A 156 5.53 2.33 24.19
N PHE A 157 5.09 1.09 23.94
CA PHE A 157 4.83 0.12 24.99
C PHE A 157 6.11 -0.35 25.70
N SER A 158 7.19 -0.56 24.96
CA SER A 158 8.47 -1.02 25.53
C SER A 158 9.18 0.08 26.33
N THR A 159 9.10 1.34 25.91
CA THR A 159 9.77 2.47 26.58
C THR A 159 8.86 3.70 26.58
N PRO A 160 8.03 3.90 27.63
CA PRO A 160 7.07 5.01 27.69
C PRO A 160 7.70 6.40 27.59
N THR A 161 8.94 6.57 28.05
CA THR A 161 9.70 7.83 27.95
C THR A 161 10.00 8.24 26.50
N PHE A 162 10.00 7.29 25.56
CA PHE A 162 10.22 7.56 24.14
C PHE A 162 9.08 8.37 23.50
N MET A 163 7.89 8.39 24.12
CA MET A 163 6.74 9.15 23.62
C MET A 163 6.98 10.66 23.58
N ALA A 164 7.78 11.18 24.51
CA ALA A 164 8.17 12.59 24.52
C ALA A 164 9.04 12.98 23.31
N VAL A 165 9.84 12.05 22.79
CA VAL A 165 10.75 12.25 21.64
C VAL A 165 10.03 12.08 20.30
N ILE A 166 8.96 11.28 20.26
CA ILE A 166 8.12 11.10 19.06
C ILE A 166 7.46 12.40 18.59
N ILE A 167 7.04 13.26 19.52
CA ILE A 167 6.33 14.51 19.20
C ILE A 167 7.22 15.47 18.37
N PRO A 168 8.44 15.86 18.82
CA PRO A 168 9.28 16.75 18.02
C PRO A 168 9.72 16.10 16.70
N ILE A 169 10.01 14.79 16.67
CA ILE A 169 10.34 14.08 15.43
C ILE A 169 9.15 14.13 14.46
N GLY A 170 7.93 13.92 14.94
CA GLY A 170 6.71 13.98 14.12
C GLY A 170 6.49 15.35 13.49
N ILE A 171 6.78 16.43 14.22
CA ILE A 171 6.70 17.81 13.70
C ILE A 171 7.72 18.01 12.57
N ILE A 172 8.98 17.61 12.79
CA ILE A 172 10.03 17.70 11.76
C ILE A 172 9.64 16.87 10.53
N TYR A 173 9.18 15.64 10.74
CA TYR A 173 8.75 14.75 9.66
C TYR A 173 7.59 15.36 8.86
N TYR A 174 6.61 15.98 9.53
CA TYR A 174 5.51 16.66 8.87
C TYR A 174 5.98 17.84 8.01
N LEU A 175 6.91 18.66 8.52
CA LEU A 175 7.50 19.78 7.78
C LEU A 175 8.25 19.28 6.53
N VAL A 176 9.11 18.27 6.70
CA VAL A 176 9.86 17.65 5.60
C VAL A 176 8.90 17.02 4.58
N GLN A 177 7.88 16.29 5.03
CA GLN A 177 6.88 15.67 4.16
C GLN A 177 6.14 16.71 3.34
N ARG A 178 5.74 17.85 3.93
CA ARG A 178 5.06 18.93 3.23
C ARG A 178 5.93 19.53 2.12
N LEU A 179 7.21 19.79 2.41
CA LEU A 179 8.17 20.31 1.44
C LEU A 179 8.47 19.28 0.33
N TYR A 180 8.76 18.04 0.71
CA TYR A 180 9.06 16.95 -0.21
C TYR A 180 7.91 16.68 -1.18
N VAL A 181 6.66 16.65 -0.68
CA VAL A 181 5.47 16.42 -1.53
C VAL A 181 5.23 17.58 -2.50
N ALA A 182 5.54 18.82 -2.12
CA ALA A 182 5.44 19.97 -3.02
C ALA A 182 6.50 19.89 -4.13
N SER A 183 7.77 19.70 -3.75
CA SER A 183 8.89 19.63 -4.69
C SER A 183 8.81 18.41 -5.62
N SER A 184 8.56 17.21 -5.08
CA SER A 184 8.45 15.98 -5.86
C SER A 184 7.36 16.05 -6.92
N ARG A 185 6.22 16.70 -6.60
CA ARG A 185 5.11 16.88 -7.55
C ARG A 185 5.49 17.80 -8.71
N GLN A 186 6.23 18.88 -8.43
CA GLN A 186 6.75 19.76 -9.46
C GLN A 186 7.81 19.05 -10.32
N LEU A 187 8.70 18.27 -9.70
CA LEU A 187 9.73 17.49 -10.39
C LEU A 187 9.11 16.48 -11.37
N LYS A 188 8.13 15.68 -10.93
CA LYS A 188 7.40 14.75 -11.80
C LYS A 188 6.66 15.46 -12.94
N ARG A 189 6.13 16.66 -12.70
CA ARG A 189 5.52 17.47 -13.76
C ARG A 189 6.57 17.93 -14.78
N LEU A 190 7.74 18.39 -14.31
CA LEU A 190 8.84 18.79 -15.18
C LEU A 190 9.34 17.63 -16.03
N GLU A 191 9.54 16.45 -15.42
CA GLU A 191 9.97 15.23 -16.11
C GLU A 191 8.98 14.80 -17.20
N SER A 192 7.67 14.87 -16.90
CA SER A 192 6.63 14.58 -17.88
C SER A 192 6.62 15.56 -19.06
N VAL A 193 6.91 16.85 -18.80
CA VAL A 193 6.93 17.89 -19.84
C VAL A 193 8.20 17.82 -20.67
N SER A 194 9.36 17.50 -20.06
CA SER A 194 10.64 17.40 -20.78
C SER A 194 10.74 16.17 -21.68
N ARG A 195 10.04 15.08 -21.35
CA ARG A 195 9.99 13.88 -22.22
C ARG A 195 9.22 14.09 -23.52
N SER A 196 8.18 14.93 -23.53
CA SER A 196 7.33 15.13 -24.71
C SER A 196 8.09 15.65 -25.94
N PRO A 197 8.92 16.71 -25.88
CA PRO A 197 9.62 17.24 -27.05
C PRO A 197 10.71 16.28 -27.57
N ILE A 198 11.32 15.46 -26.72
CA ILE A 198 12.34 14.48 -27.15
C ILE A 198 11.71 13.43 -28.09
N TYR A 199 10.53 12.91 -27.74
CA TYR A 199 9.80 11.99 -28.60
C TYR A 199 9.35 12.65 -29.92
N SER A 200 8.92 13.92 -29.88
CA SER A 200 8.57 14.68 -31.08
C SER A 200 9.77 14.89 -32.01
N HIS A 201 10.92 15.27 -31.46
CA HIS A 201 12.14 15.54 -32.25
C HIS A 201 12.74 14.26 -32.85
N PHE A 202 12.67 13.14 -32.15
CA PHE A 202 13.04 11.83 -32.70
C PHE A 202 12.10 11.40 -33.84
N SER A 203 10.80 11.68 -33.73
CA SER A 203 9.84 11.37 -34.79
C SER A 203 10.09 12.19 -36.07
N GLU A 204 10.44 13.47 -35.94
CA GLU A 204 10.79 14.35 -37.07
C GLU A 204 12.14 14.02 -37.71
N SER A 205 13.09 13.47 -36.95
CA SER A 205 14.42 13.11 -37.48
C SER A 205 14.44 11.78 -38.22
N VAL A 206 13.45 10.91 -37.96
CA VAL A 206 13.31 9.58 -38.58
C VAL A 206 12.39 9.61 -39.81
N SER A 207 11.54 10.65 -39.96
CA SER A 207 10.75 10.92 -41.16
C SER A 207 11.55 11.61 -42.24
#